data_AF-A0A1Q3C147-F1
#
_entry.id   AF-A0A1Q3C147-F1
#
_cell.length_a   1.000
_cell.length_b   1.000
_cell.length_c   1.000
_cell.angle_alpha   90.00
_cell.angle_beta   90.00
_cell.angle_gamma   90.00
#
_symmetry.space_group_name_H-M   'P 1'
#
loop_
_entity.id
_entity.type
_entity.pdbx_description
1 polymer ?
#
loop_
_entity_poly.entity_id
_entity_poly.type
_entity_poly.pdbx_seq_one_letter_code
_entity_poly.pdbx_strand_id
1 'polypeptide(L)'
;EEDSMIFRSPESEVKILVDRDPIKTSFEEWARPGHFSKTIAKGPDTTTWIWNLHVDAHDFDSHTNDLEQISLKVFSAHFGQLSIIFLWLSGMYFQGARFSNYEAWLSDPTHIGPSAQVVWPIVGQEILNGDVGGGF
;
A
#
# COMPACT_ATOMS: atom_id res chain seq x y z
N GLU A 1 20.75 55.18 -17.55
CA GLU A 1 19.91 53.98 -17.40
C GLU A 1 20.50 53.13 -16.30
N GLU A 2 19.76 52.99 -15.21
CA GLU A 2 20.11 52.16 -14.05
C GLU A 2 20.07 50.68 -14.47
N ASP A 3 21.23 50.03 -14.43
CA ASP A 3 21.29 48.57 -14.49
C ASP A 3 20.81 48.03 -13.13
N SER A 4 19.57 47.58 -13.08
CA SER A 4 18.98 47.03 -11.87
C SER A 4 19.74 45.77 -11.45
N MET A 5 20.56 45.87 -10.40
CA MET A 5 21.14 44.71 -9.75
C MET A 5 20.01 43.89 -9.10
N ILE A 6 19.57 42.84 -9.79
CA ILE A 6 18.73 41.80 -9.21
C ILE A 6 19.62 41.03 -8.21
N PHE A 7 19.54 41.39 -6.93
CA PHE A 7 20.06 40.56 -5.84
C PHE A 7 19.25 39.26 -5.81
N ARG A 8 19.75 38.21 -6.46
CA ARG A 8 19.29 36.85 -6.19
C ARG A 8 19.81 36.46 -4.81
N SER A 9 18.90 36.22 -3.87
CA SER A 9 19.23 35.56 -2.60
C SER A 9 19.99 34.26 -2.90
N PRO A 10 21.05 33.90 -2.16
CA PRO A 10 21.68 32.60 -2.31
C PRO A 10 20.60 31.52 -2.09
N GLU A 11 20.49 30.58 -3.03
CA GLU A 11 19.63 29.41 -2.87
C GLU A 11 20.12 28.64 -1.64
N SER A 12 19.23 28.38 -0.68
CA SER A 12 19.58 27.58 0.50
C SER A 12 19.94 26.17 0.05
N GLU A 13 21.21 25.79 0.22
CA GLU A 13 21.69 24.45 -0.12
C GLU A 13 21.00 23.42 0.79
N VAL A 14 20.06 22.65 0.23
CA VAL A 14 19.34 21.59 0.96
C VAL A 14 20.30 20.43 1.21
N LYS A 15 20.47 20.04 2.47
CA LYS A 15 21.34 18.92 2.87
C LYS A 15 20.50 17.69 3.19
N ILE A 16 20.97 16.52 2.74
CA ILE A 16 20.38 15.22 3.09
C ILE A 16 21.09 14.72 4.35
N LEU A 17 20.32 14.48 5.42
CA LEU A 17 20.80 13.92 6.68
C LEU A 17 20.00 12.64 6.96
N VAL A 18 20.70 11.55 7.28
CA VAL A 18 20.10 10.23 7.54
C VAL A 18 20.90 9.52 8.63
N ASP A 19 20.19 8.97 9.62
CA ASP A 19 20.76 8.09 10.63
C ASP A 19 20.93 6.66 10.11
N ARG A 20 22.06 6.03 10.44
CA ARG A 20 22.34 4.66 10.04
C ARG A 20 21.81 3.69 11.08
N ASP A 21 21.04 2.70 10.61
CA ASP A 21 20.49 1.60 11.40
C ASP A 21 19.82 2.05 12.73
N PRO A 22 18.88 3.02 12.69
CA PRO A 22 18.27 3.55 13.90
C PRO A 22 17.43 2.50 14.65
N ILE A 23 16.93 1.48 13.95
CA ILE A 23 16.14 0.37 14.51
C ILE A 23 16.71 -0.95 13.98
N LYS A 24 17.08 -1.86 14.89
CA LYS A 24 17.54 -3.21 14.54
C LYS A 24 16.39 -4.05 13.98
N THR A 25 16.58 -4.65 12.81
CA THR A 25 15.63 -5.61 12.25
C THR A 25 15.59 -6.89 13.10
N SER A 26 14.43 -7.23 13.66
CA SER A 26 14.21 -8.45 14.43
C SER A 26 12.73 -8.84 14.49
N PHE A 27 12.45 -10.10 14.86
CA PHE A 27 11.09 -10.60 15.09
C PHE A 27 10.60 -10.45 16.54
N GLU A 28 11.40 -9.87 17.43
CA GLU A 28 11.06 -9.81 18.87
C GLU A 28 9.74 -9.06 19.11
N GLU A 29 9.58 -7.90 18.48
CA GLU A 29 8.38 -7.06 18.64
C GLU A 29 7.12 -7.68 18.01
N TRP A 30 7.28 -8.57 17.02
CA TRP A 30 6.15 -9.27 16.40
C TRP A 30 5.49 -10.26 17.37
N ALA A 31 6.27 -10.80 18.30
CA ALA A 31 5.78 -11.67 19.36
C ALA A 31 5.06 -10.91 20.50
N ARG A 32 5.06 -9.57 20.46
CA ARG A 32 4.45 -8.69 21.46
C ARG A 32 3.42 -7.75 20.80
N PRO A 33 2.23 -8.24 20.42
CA PRO A 33 1.24 -7.38 19.79
C PRO A 33 0.88 -6.20 20.71
N GLY A 34 0.87 -5.01 20.16
CA GLY A 34 0.64 -3.77 20.92
C GLY A 34 1.90 -3.18 21.55
N HIS A 35 3.11 -3.67 21.24
CA HIS A 35 4.38 -3.11 21.73
C HIS A 35 4.52 -1.59 21.52
N PHE A 36 3.83 -1.05 20.51
CA PHE A 36 3.84 0.36 20.15
C PHE A 36 3.08 1.27 21.12
N SER A 37 2.26 0.72 22.03
CA SER A 37 1.51 1.49 23.02
C SER A 37 1.65 0.89 24.41
N LYS A 38 2.09 1.72 25.38
CA LYS A 38 2.28 1.32 26.78
C LYS A 38 0.99 0.81 27.45
N THR A 39 -0.16 1.24 26.95
CA THR A 39 -1.48 0.86 27.47
C THR A 39 -1.83 -0.57 27.08
N ILE A 40 -1.58 -0.97 25.84
CA ILE A 40 -1.93 -2.30 25.32
C ILE A 40 -0.77 -3.31 25.40
N ALA A 41 0.49 -2.86 25.53
CA ALA A 41 1.65 -3.76 25.63
C ALA A 41 1.62 -4.72 26.84
N LYS A 42 0.77 -4.46 27.84
CA LYS A 42 0.59 -5.32 29.02
C LYS A 42 -0.18 -6.62 28.71
N GLY A 43 -0.84 -6.69 27.56
CA GLY A 43 -1.60 -7.85 27.11
C GLY A 43 -3.12 -7.73 27.30
N PRO A 44 -3.87 -8.73 26.81
CA PRO A 44 -5.33 -8.67 26.74
C PRO A 44 -6.02 -9.06 28.06
N ASP A 45 -6.40 -8.07 28.86
CA ASP A 45 -7.28 -8.30 30.02
C ASP A 45 -8.76 -8.43 29.64
N THR A 46 -9.17 -7.82 28.53
CA THR A 46 -10.54 -7.88 27.99
C THR A 46 -10.51 -7.98 26.46
N THR A 47 -11.61 -8.41 25.84
CA THR A 47 -11.70 -8.45 24.37
C THR A 47 -11.64 -7.07 23.71
N THR A 48 -11.93 -6.00 24.45
CA THR A 48 -11.72 -4.61 24.00
C THR A 48 -10.27 -4.35 23.60
N TRP A 49 -9.32 -5.02 24.25
CA TRP A 49 -7.90 -4.93 23.90
C TRP A 49 -7.63 -5.26 22.42
N ILE A 50 -8.35 -6.25 21.87
CA ILE A 50 -8.19 -6.66 20.46
C ILE A 50 -8.61 -5.52 19.54
N TRP A 51 -9.69 -4.81 19.86
CA TRP A 51 -10.15 -3.68 19.05
C TRP A 51 -9.19 -2.50 19.15
N ASN A 52 -8.74 -2.18 20.36
CA ASN A 52 -7.76 -1.10 20.57
C ASN A 52 -6.45 -1.38 19.84
N LEU A 53 -5.99 -2.64 19.80
CA LEU A 53 -4.82 -3.04 19.03
C LEU A 53 -4.93 -2.65 17.55
N HIS A 54 -6.10 -2.81 16.93
CA HIS A 54 -6.29 -2.49 15.51
C HIS A 54 -6.51 -1.00 15.26
N VAL A 55 -7.28 -0.33 16.13
CA VAL A 55 -7.57 1.11 16.02
C VAL A 55 -6.28 1.93 16.17
N ASP A 56 -5.44 1.55 17.13
CA ASP A 56 -4.24 2.31 17.47
C ASP A 56 -3.05 1.97 16.55
N ALA A 57 -3.14 0.94 15.70
CA ALA A 57 -1.99 0.42 14.93
C ALA A 57 -1.33 1.48 14.03
N HIS A 58 -2.13 2.37 13.43
CA HIS A 58 -1.65 3.43 12.53
C HIS A 58 -1.78 4.84 13.13
N ASP A 59 -2.16 4.96 14.40
CA ASP A 59 -2.19 6.22 15.12
C ASP A 59 -0.79 6.55 15.68
N PHE A 60 0.13 6.94 14.79
CA PHE A 60 1.54 7.12 15.16
C PHE A 60 1.77 8.21 16.21
N ASP A 61 0.89 9.19 16.29
CA ASP A 61 0.94 10.26 17.29
C ASP A 61 0.66 9.74 18.71
N SER A 62 -0.13 8.67 18.87
CA SER A 62 -0.34 8.06 20.20
C SER A 62 0.79 7.11 20.62
N HIS A 63 1.68 6.74 19.71
CA HIS A 63 2.82 5.84 20.01
C HIS A 63 3.98 6.59 20.66
N THR A 64 4.26 7.82 20.20
CA THR A 64 5.40 8.63 20.61
C THR A 64 5.13 10.11 20.37
N ASN A 65 5.75 10.99 21.18
CA ASN A 65 5.70 12.44 20.96
C ASN A 65 6.86 12.96 20.07
N ASP A 66 7.67 12.04 19.55
CA ASP A 66 8.82 12.36 18.71
C ASP A 66 8.41 12.49 17.23
N LEU A 67 8.37 13.74 16.75
CA LEU A 67 7.99 14.08 15.38
C LEU A 67 8.92 13.46 14.33
N GLU A 68 10.19 13.23 14.65
CA GLU A 68 11.12 12.56 13.74
C GLU A 68 10.72 11.10 13.53
N GLN A 69 10.46 10.38 14.62
CA GLN A 69 9.97 9.00 14.55
C GLN A 69 8.62 8.87 13.86
N ILE A 70 7.68 9.79 14.13
CA ILE A 70 6.39 9.83 13.44
C ILE A 70 6.61 10.01 11.93
N SER A 71 7.44 10.98 11.54
CA SER A 71 7.75 11.25 10.13
C SER A 71 8.41 10.05 9.45
N LEU A 72 9.32 9.34 10.12
CA LEU A 72 9.96 8.13 9.61
C LEU A 72 8.96 6.97 9.42
N LYS A 73 8.02 6.78 10.36
CA LYS A 73 6.95 5.79 10.24
C LYS A 73 6.03 6.12 9.07
N VAL A 74 5.62 7.38 8.94
CA VAL A 74 4.78 7.86 7.83
C VAL A 74 5.50 7.65 6.50
N PHE A 75 6.74 8.11 6.37
CA PHE A 75 7.54 7.93 5.16
C PHE A 75 7.67 6.45 4.76
N SER A 76 7.95 5.56 5.72
CA SER A 76 8.05 4.12 5.49
C SER A 76 6.71 3.48 5.10
N ALA A 77 5.61 3.88 5.75
CA ALA A 77 4.26 3.41 5.45
C ALA A 77 3.83 3.76 4.01
N HIS A 78 4.25 4.92 3.49
CA HIS A 78 4.01 5.28 2.09
C HIS A 78 4.66 4.30 1.10
N PHE A 79 5.89 3.84 1.37
CA PHE A 79 6.50 2.80 0.53
C PHE A 79 5.75 1.47 0.64
N GLY A 80 5.27 1.11 1.83
CA GLY A 80 4.37 -0.02 2.03
C GLY A 80 3.13 0.09 1.13
N GLN A 81 2.42 1.22 1.17
CA GLN A 81 1.26 1.47 0.34
C GLN A 81 1.58 1.43 -1.17
N LEU A 82 2.67 2.08 -1.60
CA LEU A 82 3.11 2.07 -3.00
C LEU A 82 3.42 0.64 -3.47
N SER A 83 4.07 -0.18 -2.63
CA SER A 83 4.35 -1.57 -2.98
C SER A 83 3.08 -2.39 -3.20
N ILE A 84 2.05 -2.18 -2.38
CA ILE A 84 0.74 -2.85 -2.54
C ILE A 84 0.05 -2.37 -3.82
N ILE A 85 0.13 -1.07 -4.13
CA ILE A 85 -0.39 -0.52 -5.39
C ILE A 85 0.31 -1.15 -6.59
N PHE A 86 1.63 -1.27 -6.57
CA PHE A 86 2.38 -1.90 -7.66
C PHE A 86 2.08 -3.40 -7.78
N LEU A 87 1.93 -4.11 -6.67
CA LEU A 87 1.50 -5.51 -6.68
C LEU A 87 0.08 -5.65 -7.26
N TRP A 88 -0.84 -4.78 -6.88
CA TRP A 88 -2.19 -4.76 -7.42
C TRP A 88 -2.19 -4.48 -8.92
N LEU A 89 -1.47 -3.44 -9.38
CA LEU A 89 -1.31 -3.13 -10.80
C LEU A 89 -0.69 -4.31 -11.57
N SER A 90 0.38 -4.90 -11.04
CA SER A 90 1.02 -6.08 -11.61
C SER A 90 0.03 -7.24 -11.76
N GLY A 91 -0.82 -7.48 -10.74
CA GLY A 91 -1.90 -8.44 -10.79
C GLY A 91 -2.91 -8.13 -11.91
N MET A 92 -3.31 -6.87 -12.09
CA MET A 92 -4.22 -6.48 -13.17
C MET A 92 -3.63 -6.76 -14.56
N TYR A 93 -2.35 -6.42 -14.78
CA TYR A 93 -1.66 -6.74 -16.04
C TYR A 93 -1.51 -8.24 -16.27
N PHE A 94 -1.16 -8.99 -15.21
CA PHE A 94 -0.99 -10.43 -15.32
C PHE A 94 -2.31 -11.14 -15.66
N GLN A 95 -3.40 -10.76 -15.02
CA GLN A 95 -4.74 -11.26 -15.33
C GLN A 95 -5.13 -10.95 -16.77
N GLY A 96 -4.92 -9.70 -17.22
CA GLY A 96 -5.11 -9.29 -18.60
C GLY A 96 -4.28 -10.09 -19.61
N ALA A 97 -3.04 -10.44 -19.28
CA ALA A 97 -2.18 -11.20 -20.18
C ALA A 97 -2.50 -12.70 -20.24
N ARG A 98 -3.01 -13.29 -19.15
CA ARG A 98 -3.10 -14.76 -19.00
C ARG A 98 -4.52 -15.32 -19.05
N PHE A 99 -5.51 -14.57 -18.57
CA PHE A 99 -6.86 -15.07 -18.33
C PHE A 99 -7.92 -14.09 -18.85
N SER A 100 -7.65 -13.45 -19.98
CA SER A 100 -8.56 -12.48 -20.59
C SER A 100 -8.85 -12.79 -22.04
N ASN A 101 -9.89 -12.13 -22.57
CA ASN A 101 -10.19 -12.07 -24.00
C ASN A 101 -9.64 -10.82 -24.68
N TYR A 102 -8.57 -10.20 -24.15
CA TYR A 102 -8.08 -8.89 -24.59
C TYR A 102 -7.85 -8.79 -26.11
N GLU A 103 -7.24 -9.80 -26.74
CA GLU A 103 -7.02 -9.79 -28.19
C GLU A 103 -8.32 -9.88 -28.99
N ALA A 104 -9.27 -10.71 -28.54
CA ALA A 104 -10.59 -10.82 -29.18
C ALA A 104 -11.36 -9.51 -29.02
N TRP A 105 -11.40 -8.95 -27.80
CA TRP A 105 -12.00 -7.65 -27.53
C TRP A 105 -11.38 -6.53 -28.39
N LEU A 106 -10.06 -6.53 -28.57
CA LEU A 106 -9.38 -5.53 -29.40
C LEU A 106 -9.79 -5.61 -30.88
N SER A 107 -10.18 -6.80 -31.36
CA SER A 107 -10.63 -7.01 -32.73
C SER A 107 -12.07 -6.54 -32.99
N ASP A 108 -12.95 -6.59 -31.98
CA ASP A 108 -14.32 -6.09 -32.05
C ASP A 108 -14.79 -5.52 -30.69
N PRO A 109 -14.36 -4.30 -30.33
CA PRO A 109 -14.64 -3.70 -29.03
C PRO A 109 -16.10 -3.26 -28.88
N THR A 110 -16.89 -3.31 -29.95
CA THR A 110 -18.30 -2.90 -29.95
C THR A 110 -19.26 -4.04 -29.63
N HIS A 111 -18.86 -5.29 -29.86
CA HIS A 111 -19.73 -6.46 -29.63
C HIS A 111 -19.16 -7.47 -28.64
N ILE A 112 -17.85 -7.51 -28.42
CA ILE A 112 -17.22 -8.39 -27.42
C ILE A 112 -17.14 -7.65 -26.09
N GLY A 113 -17.60 -8.29 -25.01
CA GLY A 113 -17.47 -7.76 -23.65
C GLY A 113 -16.07 -8.01 -23.10
N PRO A 114 -15.41 -7.03 -22.45
CA PRO A 114 -14.10 -7.27 -21.84
C PRO A 114 -14.23 -8.18 -20.62
N SER A 115 -13.41 -9.24 -20.56
CA SER A 115 -13.33 -10.17 -19.43
C SER A 115 -11.87 -10.52 -19.13
N ALA A 116 -11.51 -10.55 -17.84
CA ALA A 116 -10.14 -10.82 -17.37
C ALA A 116 -10.09 -11.67 -16.09
N GLN A 117 -11.20 -12.28 -15.71
CA GLN A 117 -11.28 -13.18 -14.56
C GLN A 117 -12.12 -14.40 -14.92
N VAL A 118 -11.57 -15.59 -14.69
CA VAL A 118 -12.24 -16.87 -14.92
C VAL A 118 -12.40 -17.60 -13.60
N VAL A 119 -13.62 -18.04 -13.32
CA VAL A 119 -14.00 -18.73 -12.09
C VAL A 119 -13.79 -20.24 -12.26
N TRP A 120 -13.21 -20.89 -11.25
CA TRP A 120 -13.02 -22.34 -11.28
C TRP A 120 -14.34 -23.12 -11.05
N PRO A 121 -14.57 -24.23 -11.76
CA PRO A 121 -15.79 -25.03 -11.67
C PRO A 121 -15.73 -26.03 -10.51
N ILE A 122 -16.04 -25.57 -9.30
CA ILE A 122 -15.97 -26.42 -8.09
C ILE A 122 -17.37 -26.79 -7.59
N VAL A 123 -18.26 -25.81 -7.48
CA VAL A 123 -19.59 -25.96 -6.83
C VAL A 123 -20.74 -25.41 -7.68
N GLY A 124 -20.55 -25.25 -8.99
CA GLY A 124 -21.54 -24.60 -9.87
C GLY A 124 -21.32 -23.10 -10.06
N GLN A 125 -20.29 -22.53 -9.44
CA GLN A 125 -19.93 -21.10 -9.56
C GLN A 125 -19.40 -20.73 -10.96
N GLU A 126 -19.10 -21.70 -11.82
CA GLU A 126 -18.78 -21.47 -13.23
C GLU A 126 -19.94 -20.85 -14.02
N ILE A 127 -21.17 -20.82 -13.46
CA ILE A 127 -22.27 -19.99 -13.98
C ILE A 127 -21.89 -18.50 -14.08
N LEU A 128 -20.89 -18.05 -13.31
CA LEU A 128 -20.35 -16.69 -13.37
C LEU A 128 -19.45 -16.46 -14.61
N ASN A 129 -18.97 -17.52 -15.26
CA ASN A 129 -18.24 -17.45 -16.54
C ASN A 129 -19.25 -17.33 -17.70
N GLY A 130 -19.99 -16.22 -17.73
CA GLY A 130 -20.93 -15.95 -18.82
C GLY A 130 -20.23 -15.80 -20.17
N ASP A 131 -20.94 -16.11 -21.25
CA ASP A 131 -20.46 -15.87 -22.62
C ASP A 131 -20.34 -14.36 -22.87
N VAL A 132 -19.11 -13.89 -23.03
CA VAL A 132 -18.79 -12.48 -23.30
C VAL A 132 -18.47 -12.22 -24.79
N GLY A 133 -18.63 -13.23 -25.64
CA GLY A 133 -18.24 -13.17 -27.04
C GLY A 133 -16.75 -13.46 -27.27
N GLY A 134 -16.36 -13.65 -28.52
CA GLY A 134 -14.98 -14.02 -28.88
C GLY A 134 -14.59 -15.46 -28.51
N GLY A 135 -15.56 -16.31 -28.14
CA GLY A 135 -15.32 -17.70 -27.75
C GLY A 135 -14.62 -17.85 -26.39
N PHE A 136 -14.76 -16.84 -25.52
CA PHE A 136 -14.15 -16.76 -24.20
C PHE A 136 -15.20 -16.83 -23.09
#